data_AF-A0A183D6C9-F1
#
_entry.id   AF-A0A183D6C9-F1
#
_cell.length_a   1.000
_cell.length_b   1.000
_cell.length_c   1.000
_cell.angle_alpha   90.00
_cell.angle_beta   90.00
_cell.angle_gamma   90.00
#
_symmetry.space_group_name_H-M   'P 1'
#
loop_
_entity.id
_entity.type
_entity.pdbx_description
1 polymer ?
#
loop_
_entity_poly.entity_id
_entity_poly.type
_entity_poly.pdbx_seq_one_letter_code
_entity_poly.pdbx_strand_id
1 'polypeptide(L)'
;RSDAACEADYDAAPEPVKSQRFYVGVDCLSNRSSRYVLEQLKPRAIFDGHTHYGCRTWWPEYGTYEWTLSSFSWRNIAQPAFLLATISPDDIRVNKCFLPNEKTVIGIYVITAFVLLLFISYQLCVCILQYRRSYSSYQILSQKFD
;
A
#
# COMPACT_ATOMS: atom_id res chain seq x y z
N ARG A 1 23.51 9.80 7.44
CA ARG A 1 22.31 10.33 6.75
C ARG A 1 21.09 9.69 7.42
N SER A 2 19.90 10.28 7.28
CA SER A 2 18.61 9.70 7.69
C SER A 2 17.53 10.18 6.71
N ASP A 3 16.32 9.64 6.83
CA ASP A 3 15.16 10.05 6.02
C ASP A 3 14.42 11.27 6.60
N ALA A 4 14.98 11.94 7.61
CA ALA A 4 14.36 13.07 8.31
C ALA A 4 13.96 14.21 7.37
N ALA A 5 14.78 14.47 6.34
CA ALA A 5 14.56 15.53 5.37
C ALA A 5 13.61 15.14 4.22
N CYS A 6 13.18 13.87 4.14
CA CYS A 6 12.24 13.44 3.12
C CYS A 6 10.89 14.14 3.31
N GLU A 7 10.22 14.46 2.21
CA GLU A 7 8.86 15.02 2.25
C GLU A 7 7.90 14.04 2.96
N ALA A 8 6.83 14.57 3.55
CA ALA A 8 5.76 13.72 4.07
C ALA A 8 4.93 13.20 2.89
N ASP A 9 4.81 11.88 2.79
CA ASP A 9 4.06 11.20 1.74
C ASP A 9 3.43 9.92 2.31
N TYR A 10 2.51 9.29 1.57
CA TYR A 10 1.77 8.12 2.06
C TYR A 10 2.63 6.87 2.26
N ASP A 11 3.74 6.75 1.52
CA ASP A 11 4.73 5.68 1.62
C ASP A 11 6.00 6.11 2.37
N ALA A 12 6.04 7.31 2.96
CA ALA A 12 7.18 7.81 3.71
C ALA A 12 7.28 7.15 5.09
N ALA A 13 8.50 7.05 5.62
CA ALA A 13 8.73 6.50 6.96
C ALA A 13 8.02 7.37 8.02
N PRO A 14 7.32 6.76 9.00
CA PRO A 14 6.79 7.50 10.14
C PRO A 14 7.90 7.84 11.15
N GLU A 15 7.64 8.82 12.02
CA GLU A 15 8.50 9.03 13.18
C GLU A 15 8.29 7.90 14.22
N PRO A 16 9.34 7.48 14.96
CA PRO A 16 10.70 8.02 14.96
C PRO A 16 11.63 7.43 13.89
N VAL A 17 11.17 6.45 13.10
CA VAL A 17 12.00 5.69 12.13
C VAL A 17 12.62 6.63 11.10
N LYS A 18 11.84 7.58 10.59
CA LYS A 18 12.28 8.60 9.63
C LYS A 18 13.50 9.38 10.12
N SER A 19 13.56 9.71 11.42
CA SER A 19 14.65 10.46 12.02
C SER A 19 15.86 9.62 12.45
N GLN A 20 15.79 8.28 12.38
CA GLN A 20 16.91 7.42 12.77
C GLN A 20 18.07 7.53 11.79
N ARG A 21 19.29 7.64 12.31
CA ARG A 21 20.50 7.73 11.50
C ARG A 21 20.89 6.35 10.97
N PHE A 22 21.16 6.29 9.67
CA PHE A 22 21.70 5.13 9.00
C PHE A 22 23.12 4.81 9.49
N TYR A 23 23.37 3.53 9.74
CA TYR A 23 24.69 3.03 10.09
C TYR A 23 25.54 2.81 8.83
N VAL A 24 26.67 3.50 8.76
CA VAL A 24 27.56 3.46 7.59
C VAL A 24 28.15 2.06 7.41
N GLY A 25 28.06 1.53 6.20
CA GLY A 25 28.54 0.19 5.83
C GLY A 25 27.53 -0.93 6.04
N VAL A 26 26.38 -0.64 6.67
CA VAL A 26 25.25 -1.59 6.79
C VAL A 26 24.01 -1.03 6.11
N ASP A 27 23.57 0.16 6.53
CA ASP A 27 22.37 0.79 5.99
C ASP A 27 22.65 1.73 4.82
N CYS A 28 23.84 2.34 4.81
CA CYS A 28 24.19 3.30 3.78
C CYS A 28 25.69 3.29 3.46
N LEU A 29 26.04 3.78 2.28
CA LEU A 29 27.43 4.02 1.90
C LEU A 29 28.07 5.12 2.76
N SER A 30 29.40 5.07 2.86
CA SER A 30 30.16 6.19 3.44
C SER A 30 30.07 7.41 2.53
N ASN A 31 30.19 8.61 3.10
CA ASN A 31 30.18 9.85 2.31
C ASN A 31 31.26 9.82 1.21
N ARG A 32 32.47 9.36 1.52
CA ARG A 32 33.56 9.18 0.54
C ARG A 32 33.15 8.27 -0.62
N SER A 33 32.52 7.13 -0.31
CA SER A 33 32.06 6.17 -1.32
C SER A 33 30.94 6.76 -2.19
N SER A 34 29.95 7.41 -1.59
CA SER A 34 28.88 8.09 -2.34
C SER A 34 29.46 9.14 -3.29
N ARG A 35 30.34 10.02 -2.80
CA ARG A 35 30.99 11.04 -3.65
C ARG A 35 31.80 10.43 -4.78
N TYR A 36 32.59 9.40 -4.50
CA TYR A 36 33.34 8.69 -5.52
C TYR A 36 32.43 8.16 -6.63
N VAL A 37 31.33 7.48 -6.28
CA VAL A 37 30.38 6.95 -7.27
C VAL A 37 29.74 8.08 -8.08
N LEU A 38 29.30 9.17 -7.43
CA LEU A 38 28.67 10.30 -8.11
C LEU A 38 29.63 11.04 -9.05
N GLU A 39 30.90 11.21 -8.65
CA GLU A 39 31.94 11.84 -9.46
C GLU A 39 32.33 11.00 -10.67
N GLN A 40 32.41 9.67 -10.52
CA GLN A 40 32.78 8.77 -11.60
C GLN A 40 31.63 8.55 -12.60
N LEU A 41 30.41 8.34 -12.12
CA LEU A 41 29.28 8.00 -12.97
C LEU A 41 28.54 9.21 -13.53
N LYS A 42 28.55 10.34 -12.80
CA LYS A 42 27.78 11.55 -13.12
C LYS A 42 26.33 11.23 -13.52
N PRO A 43 25.57 10.54 -12.65
CA PRO A 43 24.28 9.98 -13.02
C PRO A 43 23.24 11.06 -13.29
N ARG A 44 22.42 10.86 -14.32
CA ARG A 44 21.26 11.73 -14.63
C ARG A 44 20.11 11.58 -13.63
N ALA A 45 20.06 10.46 -12.91
CA ALA A 45 19.08 10.12 -11.87
C ALA A 45 19.64 9.01 -10.99
N ILE A 46 19.26 8.98 -9.71
CA ILE A 46 19.66 7.94 -8.75
C ILE A 46 18.41 7.24 -8.23
N PHE A 47 18.38 5.90 -8.29
CA PHE A 47 17.30 5.10 -7.73
C PHE A 47 17.89 4.10 -6.75
N ASP A 48 17.35 4.06 -5.53
CA ASP A 48 17.81 3.14 -4.49
C ASP A 48 16.64 2.54 -3.69
N GLY A 49 16.98 1.75 -2.69
CA GLY A 49 16.06 1.16 -1.72
C GLY A 49 16.85 0.66 -0.53
N HIS A 50 16.19 0.47 0.61
CA HIS A 50 16.71 -0.22 1.79
C HIS A 50 15.66 -0.18 2.91
N THR A 51 15.18 1.02 3.20
CA THR A 51 14.28 1.30 4.33
C THR A 51 12.86 0.81 4.13
N HIS A 52 12.52 0.33 2.93
CA HIS A 52 11.18 -0.04 2.51
C HIS A 52 10.17 1.11 2.42
N TYR A 53 10.60 2.36 2.67
CA TYR A 53 9.80 3.57 2.57
C TYR A 53 10.27 4.45 1.40
N GLY A 54 9.36 5.27 0.89
CA GLY A 54 9.64 6.22 -0.17
C GLY A 54 10.35 7.48 0.34
N CYS A 55 11.37 7.92 -0.39
CA CYS A 55 12.00 9.22 -0.18
C CYS A 55 12.42 9.84 -1.52
N ARG A 56 12.46 11.18 -1.55
CA ARG A 56 13.08 11.96 -2.64
C ARG A 56 14.07 12.94 -2.03
N THR A 57 15.33 12.85 -2.44
CA THR A 57 16.39 13.76 -2.01
C THR A 57 17.00 14.48 -3.22
N TRP A 58 17.28 15.78 -3.07
CA TRP A 58 18.01 16.56 -4.06
C TRP A 58 19.52 16.55 -3.75
N TRP A 59 20.36 16.35 -4.76
CA TRP A 59 21.81 16.46 -4.68
C TRP A 59 22.30 17.71 -5.41
N PRO A 60 22.43 18.87 -4.74
CA PRO A 60 22.78 20.14 -5.39
C PRO A 60 24.12 20.10 -6.12
N GLU A 61 25.13 19.46 -5.54
CA GLU A 61 26.49 19.36 -6.10
C GLU A 61 26.52 18.63 -7.45
N TYR A 62 25.54 17.76 -7.69
CA TYR A 62 25.46 16.91 -8.89
C TYR A 62 24.24 17.21 -9.76
N GLY A 63 23.41 18.19 -9.37
CA GLY A 63 22.23 18.62 -10.12
C GLY A 63 21.24 17.48 -10.41
N THR A 64 21.11 16.50 -9.51
CA THR A 64 20.32 15.28 -9.73
C THR A 64 19.46 14.91 -8.52
N TYR A 65 18.35 14.22 -8.79
CA TYR A 65 17.49 13.67 -7.75
C TYR A 65 17.84 12.21 -7.44
N GLU A 66 17.68 11.85 -6.19
CA GLU A 66 17.69 10.47 -5.69
C GLU A 66 16.29 10.09 -5.22
N TRP A 67 15.81 8.95 -5.70
CA TRP A 67 14.55 8.34 -5.32
C TRP A 67 14.78 7.02 -4.61
N THR A 68 14.35 6.94 -3.37
CA THR A 68 14.28 5.70 -2.60
C THR A 68 12.93 5.05 -2.81
N LEU A 69 12.93 3.80 -3.25
CA LEU A 69 11.71 3.05 -3.52
C LEU A 69 11.15 2.42 -2.25
N SER A 70 9.85 2.61 -2.04
CA SER A 70 9.08 1.88 -1.05
C SER A 70 8.90 0.40 -1.44
N SER A 71 8.47 -0.43 -0.50
CA SER A 71 8.08 -1.82 -0.84
C SER A 71 6.89 -1.86 -1.81
N PHE A 72 6.94 -2.79 -2.77
CA PHE A 72 5.87 -3.03 -3.74
C PHE A 72 4.68 -3.85 -3.16
N SER A 73 4.80 -4.36 -1.93
CA SER A 73 3.77 -5.17 -1.29
C SER A 73 3.52 -4.76 0.16
N TRP A 74 2.43 -5.27 0.74
CA TRP A 74 2.08 -5.06 2.15
C TRP A 74 3.00 -5.74 3.15
N ARG A 75 4.08 -6.41 2.70
CA ARG A 75 4.98 -7.14 3.60
C ARG A 75 5.62 -6.25 4.66
N ASN A 76 5.98 -5.03 4.29
CA ASN A 76 6.74 -4.12 5.15
C ASN A 76 5.99 -2.82 5.46
N ILE A 77 5.12 -2.35 4.56
CA ILE A 77 4.37 -1.11 4.72
C ILE A 77 2.92 -1.29 4.25
N ALA A 78 1.98 -0.62 4.92
CA ALA A 78 0.57 -0.70 4.56
C ALA A 78 0.25 0.01 3.23
N GLN A 79 1.09 0.93 2.78
CA GLN A 79 0.91 1.73 1.58
C GLN A 79 2.01 1.43 0.56
N PRO A 80 1.88 0.41 -0.30
CA PRO A 80 2.91 0.12 -1.27
C PRO A 80 2.90 1.15 -2.40
N ALA A 81 4.04 1.32 -3.05
CA ALA A 81 4.16 2.10 -4.27
C ALA A 81 5.22 1.52 -5.21
N PHE A 82 5.13 1.93 -6.48
CA PHE A 82 6.19 1.75 -7.48
C PHE A 82 6.46 3.08 -8.19
N LEU A 83 7.63 3.17 -8.80
CA LEU A 83 7.99 4.31 -9.63
C LEU A 83 7.83 3.93 -11.11
N LEU A 84 7.13 4.77 -11.85
CA LEU A 84 7.10 4.75 -13.30
C LEU A 84 8.08 5.81 -13.81
N ALA A 85 9.25 5.36 -14.25
CA ALA A 85 10.28 6.21 -14.83
C ALA A 85 10.17 6.22 -16.37
N THR A 86 10.08 7.42 -16.95
CA THR A 86 10.19 7.65 -18.39
C THR A 86 11.51 8.35 -18.65
N ILE A 87 12.42 7.67 -19.35
CA ILE A 87 13.77 8.15 -19.62
C ILE A 87 13.88 8.48 -21.11
N SER A 88 14.26 9.72 -21.40
CA SER A 88 14.55 10.22 -22.75
C SER A 88 15.99 10.76 -22.79
N PRO A 89 16.55 11.10 -23.96
CA PRO A 89 17.87 11.73 -24.04
C PRO A 89 17.99 13.01 -23.21
N ASP A 90 16.94 13.84 -23.20
CA ASP A 90 16.97 15.19 -22.60
C ASP A 90 16.32 15.27 -21.22
N ASP A 91 15.41 14.36 -20.89
CA ASP A 91 14.56 14.45 -19.70
C ASP A 91 14.37 13.09 -19.01
N ILE A 92 14.20 13.11 -17.69
CA ILE A 92 13.84 11.96 -16.85
C ILE A 92 12.61 12.36 -16.03
N ARG A 93 11.50 11.68 -16.29
CA ARG A 93 10.25 11.87 -15.55
C ARG A 93 10.00 10.67 -14.66
N VAL A 94 9.78 10.93 -13.38
CA VAL A 94 9.50 9.88 -12.38
C VAL A 94 8.14 10.15 -11.77
N ASN A 95 7.20 9.26 -12.02
CA ASN A 95 5.89 9.29 -11.37
C ASN A 95 5.84 8.22 -10.28
N LYS A 96 5.38 8.59 -9.08
CA LYS A 96 5.11 7.63 -8.01
C LYS A 96 3.67 7.15 -8.11
N CYS A 97 3.48 5.84 -8.14
CA CYS A 97 2.19 5.18 -8.28
C CYS A 97 1.89 4.34 -7.03
N PHE A 98 0.83 4.69 -6.31
CA PHE A 98 0.42 3.97 -5.11
C PHE A 98 -0.42 2.74 -5.45
N LEU A 99 -0.18 1.65 -4.73
CA LEU A 99 -1.04 0.47 -4.70
C LEU A 99 -2.16 0.65 -3.66
N PRO A 100 -3.24 -0.16 -3.71
CA PRO A 100 -4.26 -0.14 -2.67
C PRO A 100 -3.66 -0.30 -1.27
N ASN A 101 -4.11 0.53 -0.34
CA ASN A 101 -3.67 0.45 1.05
C ASN A 101 -4.17 -0.84 1.71
N GLU A 102 -3.29 -1.54 2.43
CA GLU A 102 -3.59 -2.82 3.10
C GLU A 102 -4.84 -2.73 3.98
N LYS A 103 -4.91 -1.68 4.82
CA LYS A 103 -6.01 -1.49 5.76
C LYS A 103 -7.32 -1.22 5.04
N THR A 104 -7.25 -0.50 3.91
CA THR A 104 -8.44 -0.22 3.09
C THR A 104 -8.96 -1.51 2.46
N VAL A 105 -8.08 -2.35 1.89
CA VAL A 105 -8.48 -3.64 1.29
C VAL A 105 -9.06 -4.59 2.34
N ILE A 106 -8.40 -4.72 3.50
CA ILE A 106 -8.92 -5.53 4.61
C ILE A 106 -10.29 -5.00 5.06
N GLY A 107 -10.44 -3.68 5.19
CA GLY A 107 -11.72 -3.05 5.55
C GLY A 107 -12.84 -3.38 4.55
N ILE A 108 -12.56 -3.33 3.25
CA ILE A 108 -13.51 -3.71 2.20
C ILE A 108 -13.92 -5.18 2.35
N TYR A 109 -12.98 -6.09 2.61
CA TYR A 109 -13.28 -7.51 2.81
C TYR A 109 -14.18 -7.75 4.02
N VAL A 110 -13.89 -7.09 5.15
CA VAL A 110 -14.70 -7.22 6.37
C VAL A 110 -16.12 -6.70 6.16
N ILE A 111 -16.27 -5.51 5.55
CA ILE A 111 -17.59 -4.93 5.26
C ILE A 111 -18.37 -5.82 4.29
N THR A 112 -17.71 -6.31 3.23
CA THR A 112 -18.34 -7.18 2.24
C THR A 112 -18.81 -8.49 2.87
N ALA A 113 -17.97 -9.12 3.69
CA ALA A 113 -18.34 -10.34 4.42
C ALA A 113 -19.54 -10.11 5.35
N PHE A 114 -19.56 -8.98 6.08
CA PHE A 114 -20.68 -8.63 6.96
C PHE A 114 -21.98 -8.42 6.17
N VAL A 115 -21.94 -7.68 5.07
CA VAL A 115 -23.12 -7.46 4.19
C VAL A 115 -23.62 -8.79 3.63
N LEU A 116 -22.73 -9.68 3.19
CA LEU A 116 -23.10 -11.01 2.70
C LEU A 116 -23.76 -11.87 3.79
N LEU A 117 -23.26 -11.84 5.02
CA LEU A 117 -23.87 -12.55 6.14
C LEU A 117 -25.27 -12.01 6.48
N LEU A 118 -25.45 -10.69 6.46
CA LEU A 118 -26.77 -10.08 6.63
C LEU A 118 -27.72 -10.46 5.50
N PHE A 119 -27.25 -10.46 4.25
CA PHE A 119 -28.05 -10.86 3.11
C PHE A 119 -28.48 -12.33 3.20
N ILE A 120 -27.56 -13.24 3.51
CA ILE A 120 -27.86 -14.68 3.65
C ILE A 120 -28.83 -14.91 4.80
N SER A 121 -28.63 -14.26 5.96
CA SER A 121 -29.54 -14.40 7.10
C SER A 121 -30.94 -13.85 6.81
N TYR A 122 -31.04 -12.73 6.08
CA TYR A 122 -32.31 -12.21 5.59
C TYR A 122 -33.02 -13.21 4.68
N GLN A 123 -32.32 -13.77 3.68
CA GLN A 123 -32.91 -14.76 2.77
C GLN A 123 -33.37 -16.02 3.52
N LEU A 124 -32.57 -16.54 4.45
CA LEU A 124 -32.96 -17.68 5.28
C LEU A 124 -34.18 -17.37 6.13
N CYS A 125 -34.26 -16.18 6.72
CA CYS A 125 -35.43 -15.75 7.48
C CYS A 125 -36.69 -15.71 6.60
N VAL A 126 -36.60 -15.10 5.42
CA VAL A 126 -37.71 -15.04 4.45
C VAL A 126 -38.14 -16.44 4.03
N CYS A 127 -37.20 -17.33 3.69
CA CYS A 127 -37.49 -18.72 3.33
C CYS A 127 -38.18 -19.48 4.47
N ILE A 128 -37.69 -19.36 5.71
CA ILE A 128 -38.30 -20.00 6.89
C ILE A 128 -39.72 -19.47 7.12
N LEU A 129 -39.92 -18.16 7.00
CA LEU A 129 -41.25 -17.54 7.14
C LEU A 129 -42.21 -18.00 6.04
N GLN A 130 -41.76 -18.08 4.79
CA GLN A 130 -42.56 -18.61 3.67
C GLN A 130 -42.90 -20.10 3.90
N TYR A 131 -41.94 -20.91 4.31
CA TYR A 131 -42.15 -22.32 4.63
C TYR A 131 -43.18 -22.51 5.77
N ARG A 132 -43.03 -21.76 6.87
CA ARG A 132 -43.98 -21.78 7.99
C ARG A 132 -45.39 -21.39 7.55
N ARG A 133 -45.53 -20.36 6.71
CA ARG A 133 -46.83 -19.91 6.19
C ARG A 133 -47.50 -20.96 5.30
N SER A 134 -46.71 -21.66 4.48
CA SER A 134 -47.19 -22.76 3.64
C SER A 134 -47.67 -23.93 4.50
N TYR A 135 -46.86 -24.41 5.46
CA TYR A 135 -47.22 -25.51 6.37
C TYR A 135 -48.49 -25.22 7.19
N SER A 136 -48.62 -24.00 7.74
CA SER A 136 -49.83 -23.59 8.47
C SER A 136 -51.09 -23.60 7.59
N SER A 137 -50.96 -23.31 6.30
CA SER A 137 -52.10 -23.31 5.36
C SER A 137 -52.54 -24.75 5.04
N TYR A 138 -51.60 -25.69 4.90
CA TYR A 138 -51.91 -27.12 4.71
C TYR A 138 -52.63 -27.74 5.91
N GLN A 139 -52.21 -27.41 7.13
CA GLN A 139 -52.87 -27.88 8.37
C GLN A 139 -54.34 -27.44 8.46
N ILE A 140 -54.64 -26.18 8.13
CA ILE A 140 -56.01 -25.64 8.13
C ILE A 140 -56.90 -26.34 7.08
N LEU A 141 -56.35 -26.66 5.91
CA LEU A 141 -57.06 -27.41 4.88
C LEU A 141 -57.35 -28.84 5.31
N SER A 142 -56.38 -29.55 5.90
CA SER A 142 -56.57 -30.91 6.41
C SER A 142 -57.69 -30.99 7.45
N GLN A 143 -57.75 -30.05 8.39
CA GLN A 143 -58.78 -29.99 9.42
C GLN A 143 -60.20 -29.71 8.89
N LYS A 144 -60.33 -29.26 7.64
CA LYS A 144 -61.62 -28.99 6.99
C LYS A 144 -62.16 -30.18 6.19
N PHE A 145 -61.35 -31.21 5.97
CA PHE A 145 -61.70 -32.39 5.17
C PHE A 145 -61.92 -33.65 6.02
N ASP A 146 -61.84 -33.55 7.35
CA ASP A 146 -62.32 -34.54 8.34
C ASP A 146 -63.65 -34.08 8.95
#